data_AF-A0A6L8QC08-F1
#
_entry.id   AF-A0A6L8QC08-F1
#
_cell.length_a   1.000
_cell.length_b   1.000
_cell.length_c   1.000
_cell.angle_alpha   90.00
_cell.angle_beta   90.00
_cell.angle_gamma   90.00
#
_symmetry.space_group_name_H-M   'P 1'
#
loop_
_entity.id
_entity.type
_entity.pdbx_description
1 polymer ?
#
loop_
_entity_poly.entity_id
_entity_poly.type
_entity_poly.pdbx_seq_one_letter_code
_entity_poly.pdbx_strand_id
1 'polypeptide(L)'
;MLKRKVLLFLGLIMMVWVSAAQAYVGLCCAHCGGNMPLNIFGGGIPEPKEFRFKVSQMIMEMGPLRDGTDDISNDDLLGGQNVNGTTYPALPTSMQMYMTMFGAAYSFSDNFALMGMVNYIENTMHMDLNNGNNFVMTSGGIGDITLLGKYR
;
A
#
# COMPACT_ATOMS: atom_id res chain seq x y z
N MET A 1 41.38 -19.68 25.31
CA MET A 1 40.88 -20.37 24.09
C MET A 1 39.47 -20.93 24.21
N LEU A 2 39.04 -21.43 25.37
CA LEU A 2 37.72 -22.06 25.57
C LEU A 2 36.52 -21.13 25.33
N LYS A 3 36.57 -19.87 25.82
CA LYS A 3 35.48 -18.88 25.65
C LYS A 3 35.13 -18.59 24.18
N ARG A 4 36.13 -18.53 23.30
CA ARG A 4 35.94 -18.26 21.86
C ARG A 4 35.31 -19.45 21.12
N LYS A 5 35.60 -20.69 21.55
CA LYS A 5 34.96 -21.90 21.02
C LYS A 5 33.49 -22.01 21.46
N VAL A 6 33.17 -21.63 22.70
CA VAL A 6 31.79 -21.61 23.21
C VAL A 6 30.94 -20.57 22.46
N LEU A 7 31.48 -19.38 22.21
CA LEU A 7 30.78 -18.32 21.48
C LEU A 7 30.49 -18.70 20.03
N LEU A 8 31.42 -19.40 19.37
CA LEU A 8 31.21 -19.97 18.03
C LEU A 8 30.14 -21.06 18.04
N PHE A 9 30.13 -21.95 19.03
CA PHE A 9 29.12 -23.00 19.16
C PHE A 9 27.71 -22.44 19.41
N LEU A 10 27.58 -21.40 20.25
CA LEU A 10 26.33 -20.70 20.49
C LEU A 10 25.80 -20.00 19.24
N GLY A 11 26.68 -19.37 18.46
CA GLY A 11 26.32 -18.77 17.17
C GLY A 11 25.84 -19.80 16.15
N LEU A 12 26.46 -20.98 16.13
CA LEU A 12 26.09 -22.07 15.24
C LEU A 12 24.75 -22.71 15.63
N ILE A 13 24.47 -22.84 16.94
CA ILE A 13 23.15 -23.26 17.43
C ILE A 13 22.08 -22.24 17.03
N MET A 14 22.31 -20.94 17.22
CA MET A 14 21.36 -19.90 16.79
C MET A 14 21.04 -19.97 15.29
N MET A 15 22.04 -20.24 14.44
CA MET A 15 21.85 -20.39 12.99
C MET A 15 21.00 -21.62 12.61
N VAL A 16 21.07 -22.71 13.38
CA VAL A 16 20.26 -23.93 13.15
C VAL A 16 18.79 -23.73 13.53
N TRP A 17 18.48 -22.82 14.48
CA TRP A 17 17.09 -22.50 14.81
C TRP A 17 16.41 -21.63 13.73
N VAL A 18 17.17 -20.82 13.01
CA VAL A 18 16.64 -19.95 11.94
C VAL A 18 16.20 -20.78 10.71
N SER A 19 16.87 -21.90 10.42
CA SER A 19 16.53 -22.73 9.24
C SER A 19 15.21 -23.49 9.34
N ALA A 20 14.64 -23.61 10.55
CA ALA A 20 13.30 -24.19 10.76
C ALA A 20 12.16 -23.20 10.45
N ALA A 21 12.45 -21.90 10.34
CA ALA A 21 11.49 -20.91 9.86
C ALA A 21 11.47 -20.94 8.32
N GLN A 22 10.74 -21.90 7.75
CA GLN A 22 10.45 -21.96 6.32
C GLN A 22 9.54 -20.76 5.97
N ALA A 23 10.14 -19.62 5.61
CA ALA A 23 9.41 -18.51 5.03
C ALA A 23 8.97 -18.91 3.62
N TYR A 24 7.75 -19.46 3.50
CA TYR A 24 7.18 -19.84 2.21
C TYR A 24 6.75 -18.58 1.45
N VAL A 25 7.63 -18.06 0.60
CA VAL A 25 7.33 -16.95 -0.33
C VAL A 25 6.61 -17.53 -1.55
N GLY A 26 5.36 -17.95 -1.35
CA GLY A 26 4.55 -18.54 -2.40
C GLY A 26 3.86 -17.47 -3.24
N LEU A 27 4.43 -17.14 -4.41
CA LEU A 27 3.80 -16.21 -5.36
C LEU A 27 2.63 -16.84 -6.14
N CYS A 28 2.44 -18.16 -6.12
CA CYS A 28 1.31 -18.81 -6.83
C CYS A 28 0.58 -19.94 -6.10
N CYS A 29 1.06 -20.45 -4.95
CA CYS A 29 0.47 -21.63 -4.30
C CYS A 29 0.37 -21.56 -2.75
N ALA A 30 0.01 -20.41 -2.17
CA ALA A 30 -0.47 -20.41 -0.77
C ALA A 30 -1.97 -20.74 -0.79
N HIS A 31 -2.28 -22.04 -0.66
CA HIS A 31 -3.61 -22.65 -0.50
C HIS A 31 -4.78 -21.65 -0.67
N CYS A 32 -5.11 -21.36 -1.94
CA CYS A 32 -6.24 -20.54 -2.40
C CYS A 32 -6.50 -19.19 -1.68
N GLY A 33 -5.47 -18.48 -1.22
CA GLY A 33 -5.66 -17.16 -0.60
C GLY A 33 -4.42 -16.27 -0.53
N GLY A 34 -3.27 -16.70 -1.06
CA GLY A 34 -1.97 -16.02 -0.88
C GLY A 34 -1.90 -14.56 -1.32
N ASN A 35 -2.50 -14.22 -2.46
CA ASN A 35 -2.54 -12.84 -2.96
C ASN A 35 -3.89 -12.15 -2.74
N MET A 36 -4.86 -12.81 -2.11
CA MET A 36 -6.14 -12.16 -1.86
C MET A 36 -5.92 -11.00 -0.88
N PRO A 37 -6.42 -9.78 -1.18
CA PRO A 37 -6.30 -8.66 -0.27
C PRO A 37 -6.90 -9.04 1.09
N LEU A 38 -6.12 -8.87 2.16
CA LEU A 38 -6.53 -9.19 3.54
C LEU A 38 -7.78 -8.41 3.98
N ASN A 39 -8.08 -7.30 3.30
CA ASN A 39 -9.21 -6.41 3.56
C ASN A 39 -10.54 -6.84 2.89
N ILE A 40 -10.59 -7.94 2.13
CA ILE A 40 -11.85 -8.36 1.47
C ILE A 40 -12.63 -9.30 2.39
N PHE A 41 -13.84 -8.87 2.76
CA PHE A 41 -14.84 -9.72 3.39
C PHE A 41 -15.12 -10.93 2.49
N GLY A 42 -14.99 -12.14 3.04
CA GLY A 42 -15.14 -13.40 2.29
C GLY A 42 -13.83 -14.05 1.78
N GLY A 43 -12.67 -13.38 1.79
CA GLY A 43 -11.39 -14.01 1.45
C GLY A 43 -10.98 -15.11 2.45
N GLY A 44 -10.34 -16.20 2.01
CA GLY A 44 -10.00 -17.33 2.90
C GLY A 44 -9.29 -16.91 4.20
N ILE A 45 -9.73 -17.44 5.34
CA ILE A 45 -9.01 -17.29 6.61
C ILE A 45 -7.69 -18.08 6.47
N PRO A 46 -6.53 -17.54 6.88
CA PRO A 46 -5.28 -18.30 6.91
C PRO A 46 -5.43 -19.56 7.78
N GLU A 47 -4.66 -20.60 7.47
CA GLU A 47 -4.64 -21.83 8.27
C GLU A 47 -4.32 -21.53 9.75
N PRO A 48 -4.83 -22.35 10.68
CA PRO A 48 -4.72 -22.07 12.11
C PRO A 48 -3.26 -22.04 12.54
N LYS A 49 -2.90 -21.03 13.33
CA LYS A 49 -1.56 -20.79 13.89
C LYS A 49 -0.49 -20.37 12.87
N GLU A 50 -0.88 -19.92 11.68
CA GLU A 50 0.05 -19.37 10.70
C GLU A 50 0.18 -17.84 10.80
N PHE A 51 1.42 -17.35 10.62
CA PHE A 51 1.72 -15.94 10.39
C PHE A 51 1.84 -15.67 8.90
N ARG A 52 1.14 -14.65 8.41
CA ARG A 52 1.25 -14.18 7.03
C ARG A 52 1.70 -12.73 7.00
N PHE A 53 2.76 -12.47 6.26
CA PHE A 53 3.24 -11.12 5.99
C PHE A 53 3.04 -10.79 4.52
N LYS A 54 2.53 -9.60 4.22
CA LYS A 54 2.33 -9.09 2.87
C LYS A 54 2.94 -7.70 2.77
N VAL A 55 3.77 -7.51 1.75
CA VAL A 55 4.24 -6.18 1.33
C VAL A 55 3.74 -5.95 -0.08
N SER A 56 3.07 -4.83 -0.32
CA SER A 56 2.51 -4.47 -1.62
C SER A 56 2.94 -3.06 -1.97
N GLN A 57 3.50 -2.88 -3.17
CA GLN A 57 3.74 -1.58 -3.74
C GLN A 57 2.63 -1.27 -4.74
N MET A 58 2.01 -0.11 -4.59
CA MET A 58 1.02 0.42 -5.53
C MET A 58 1.57 1.72 -6.11
N ILE A 59 1.49 1.85 -7.43
CA ILE A 59 1.83 3.05 -8.17
C ILE A 59 0.55 3.43 -8.91
N MET A 60 0.00 4.58 -8.58
CA MET A 60 -1.21 5.11 -9.20
C MET A 60 -0.88 6.41 -9.90
N GLU A 61 -1.33 6.53 -11.14
CA GLU A 61 -1.23 7.75 -11.94
C GLU A 61 -2.64 8.20 -12.30
N MET A 62 -2.94 9.46 -11.99
CA MET A 62 -4.20 10.10 -12.35
C MET A 62 -3.92 11.14 -13.43
N GLY A 63 -4.67 11.04 -14.52
CA GLY A 63 -4.61 11.95 -15.65
C GLY A 63 -5.34 13.29 -15.41
N PRO A 64 -5.50 14.09 -16.47
CA PRO A 64 -6.17 15.39 -16.42
C PRO A 64 -7.68 15.27 -16.19
N LEU A 65 -8.34 16.41 -16.03
CA LEU A 65 -9.79 16.49 -15.87
C LEU A 65 -10.50 16.00 -17.15
N ARG A 66 -11.60 15.26 -16.96
CA ARG A 66 -12.41 14.70 -18.04
C ARG A 66 -13.87 15.08 -17.86
N ASP A 67 -14.55 15.38 -18.96
CA ASP A 67 -16.01 15.43 -19.03
C ASP A 67 -16.51 14.22 -19.80
N GLY A 68 -17.11 13.26 -19.08
CA GLY A 68 -17.50 11.98 -19.64
C GLY A 68 -16.31 11.21 -20.22
N THR A 69 -16.25 11.13 -21.55
CA THR A 69 -15.19 10.42 -22.30
C THR A 69 -14.13 11.36 -22.86
N ASP A 70 -14.30 12.67 -22.79
CA ASP A 70 -13.38 13.63 -23.43
C ASP A 70 -12.45 14.27 -22.39
N ASP A 71 -11.18 14.43 -22.77
CA ASP A 71 -10.18 15.13 -21.96
C ASP A 71 -10.38 16.64 -22.10
N ILE A 72 -10.54 17.33 -20.97
CA ILE A 72 -10.68 18.79 -20.95
C ILE A 72 -9.29 19.39 -20.70
N SER A 73 -8.87 20.29 -21.58
CA SER A 73 -7.66 21.07 -21.36
C SER A 73 -7.85 22.05 -20.21
N ASN A 74 -6.90 22.08 -19.28
CA ASN A 74 -6.90 23.00 -18.14
C ASN A 74 -7.00 24.47 -18.58
N ASP A 75 -6.48 24.86 -19.75
CA ASP A 75 -6.57 26.22 -20.31
C ASP A 75 -8.01 26.70 -20.58
N ASP A 76 -8.96 25.79 -20.81
CA ASP A 76 -10.37 26.11 -21.09
C ASP A 76 -11.18 26.31 -19.77
N LEU A 77 -10.62 25.85 -18.65
CA LEU A 77 -11.21 25.88 -17.31
C LEU A 77 -10.51 26.86 -16.36
N LEU A 78 -9.22 27.13 -16.61
CA LEU A 78 -8.45 28.20 -15.98
C LEU A 78 -8.92 29.51 -16.56
N GLY A 79 -9.47 30.38 -15.71
CA GLY A 79 -10.15 31.62 -16.05
C GLY A 79 -9.54 32.51 -17.13
N GLY A 80 -9.78 32.17 -18.39
CA GLY A 80 -9.71 33.02 -19.56
C GLY A 80 -11.04 32.96 -20.30
N GLN A 81 -11.99 33.82 -19.92
CA GLN A 81 -13.27 34.07 -20.62
C GLN A 81 -14.21 32.86 -20.81
N ASN A 82 -15.23 32.81 -19.94
CA ASN A 82 -16.59 32.32 -20.25
C ASN A 82 -16.77 31.03 -21.05
N VAL A 83 -17.09 29.94 -20.35
CA VAL A 83 -18.11 28.99 -20.83
C VAL A 83 -19.20 28.67 -19.79
N ASN A 84 -18.98 28.77 -18.47
CA ASN A 84 -20.08 28.44 -17.53
C ASN A 84 -19.96 29.00 -16.08
N GLY A 85 -19.43 30.21 -15.88
CA GLY A 85 -19.57 30.95 -14.61
C GLY A 85 -18.76 30.44 -13.41
N THR A 86 -17.88 29.46 -13.55
CA THR A 86 -17.01 28.96 -12.47
C THR A 86 -15.54 29.15 -12.82
N THR A 87 -14.95 30.25 -12.36
CA THR A 87 -13.50 30.50 -12.47
C THR A 87 -12.79 29.69 -11.40
N TYR A 88 -12.13 28.59 -11.76
CA TYR A 88 -11.29 27.84 -10.83
C TYR A 88 -9.89 28.49 -10.75
N PRO A 89 -9.40 28.82 -9.54
CA PRO A 89 -8.12 29.50 -9.37
C PRO A 89 -6.90 28.58 -9.55
N ALA A 90 -7.08 27.27 -9.34
CA ALA A 90 -6.06 26.25 -9.52
C ALA A 90 -6.72 24.95 -10.00
N LEU A 91 -6.11 24.29 -10.97
CA LEU A 91 -6.57 23.00 -11.50
C LEU A 91 -5.45 21.96 -11.46
N PRO A 92 -5.75 20.71 -11.06
CA PRO A 92 -4.79 19.63 -11.12
C PRO A 92 -4.56 19.20 -12.58
N THR A 93 -3.31 18.95 -12.95
CA THR A 93 -2.93 18.44 -14.28
C THR A 93 -2.63 16.95 -14.25
N SER A 94 -1.86 16.53 -13.24
CA SER A 94 -1.52 15.12 -13.03
C SER A 94 -1.26 14.85 -11.56
N MET A 95 -1.53 13.61 -11.15
CA MET A 95 -1.22 13.13 -9.80
C MET A 95 -0.49 11.80 -9.89
N GLN A 96 0.63 11.68 -9.19
CA GLN A 96 1.36 10.44 -9.01
C GLN A 96 1.35 10.07 -7.53
N MET A 97 0.82 8.89 -7.23
CA MET A 97 0.74 8.36 -5.88
C MET A 97 1.51 7.05 -5.78
N TYR A 98 2.44 7.01 -4.83
CA TYR A 98 3.18 5.83 -4.43
C TYR A 98 2.67 5.39 -3.07
N MET A 99 2.15 4.17 -2.98
CA MET A 99 1.65 3.61 -1.73
C MET A 99 2.32 2.27 -1.45
N THR A 100 3.05 2.20 -0.33
CA THR A 100 3.61 0.96 0.17
C THR A 100 2.74 0.47 1.32
N MET A 101 2.13 -0.69 1.16
CA MET A 101 1.29 -1.32 2.18
C MET A 101 2.04 -2.50 2.80
N PHE A 102 2.13 -2.50 4.12
CA PHE A 102 2.64 -3.60 4.94
C PHE A 102 1.48 -4.20 5.72
N GLY A 103 1.24 -5.50 5.57
CA GLY A 103 0.19 -6.23 6.26
C GLY A 103 0.75 -7.44 6.99
N ALA A 104 0.27 -7.68 8.20
CA ALA A 104 0.50 -8.90 8.95
C ALA A 104 -0.84 -9.49 9.36
N ALA A 105 -0.96 -10.81 9.26
CA ALA A 105 -2.12 -11.56 9.68
C ALA A 105 -1.70 -12.74 10.55
N TYR A 106 -2.48 -13.01 11.59
CA TYR A 106 -2.32 -14.17 12.45
C TYR A 106 -3.67 -14.87 12.65
N SER A 107 -3.69 -16.17 12.38
CA SER A 107 -4.86 -17.02 12.60
C SER A 107 -4.72 -17.71 13.95
N PHE A 108 -5.62 -17.43 14.89
CA PHE A 108 -5.60 -18.10 16.20
C PHE A 108 -6.26 -19.48 16.13
N SER A 109 -7.27 -19.64 15.27
CA SER A 109 -8.08 -20.84 15.07
C SER A 109 -8.68 -20.84 13.66
N ASP A 110 -9.22 -21.96 13.19
CA ASP A 110 -9.89 -22.08 11.89
C ASP A 110 -11.02 -21.06 11.67
N ASN A 111 -11.56 -20.53 12.77
CA ASN A 111 -12.68 -19.61 12.77
C ASN A 111 -12.32 -18.17 13.14
N PHE A 112 -11.09 -17.89 13.62
CA PHE A 112 -10.71 -16.55 14.06
C PHE A 112 -9.31 -16.16 13.61
N ALA A 113 -9.22 -15.06 12.86
CA ALA A 113 -7.96 -14.43 12.46
C ALA A 113 -7.99 -12.93 12.72
N LEU A 114 -6.82 -12.39 13.08
CA LEU A 114 -6.58 -10.98 13.28
C LEU A 114 -5.54 -10.49 12.29
N MET A 115 -5.79 -9.33 11.71
CA MET A 115 -4.98 -8.74 10.65
C MET A 115 -4.73 -7.27 10.97
N GLY A 116 -3.51 -6.82 10.76
CA GLY A 116 -3.11 -5.43 10.88
C GLY A 116 -2.40 -4.99 9.61
N MET A 117 -2.79 -3.83 9.09
CA MET A 117 -2.19 -3.23 7.90
C MET A 117 -1.79 -1.80 8.21
N VAL A 118 -0.62 -1.41 7.75
CA VAL A 118 -0.10 -0.05 7.78
C VAL A 118 0.33 0.33 6.38
N ASN A 119 0.07 1.56 5.98
CA ASN A 119 0.45 2.09 4.70
C ASN A 119 1.32 3.33 4.85
N TYR A 120 2.23 3.50 3.92
CA TYR A 120 3.00 4.71 3.73
C TYR A 120 2.67 5.23 2.34
N ILE A 121 2.19 6.47 2.26
CA ILE A 121 1.75 7.10 1.02
C ILE A 121 2.61 8.33 0.76
N GLU A 122 3.09 8.43 -0.47
CA GLU A 122 3.67 9.66 -1.03
C GLU A 122 2.85 10.06 -2.25
N ASN A 123 2.39 11.29 -2.26
CA ASN A 123 1.55 11.84 -3.30
C ASN A 123 2.16 13.14 -3.83
N THR A 124 2.29 13.22 -5.15
CA THR A 124 2.76 14.41 -5.86
C THR A 124 1.70 14.83 -6.84
N MET A 125 1.17 16.03 -6.69
CA MET A 125 0.15 16.62 -7.55
C MET A 125 0.72 17.86 -8.23
N HIS A 126 0.65 17.87 -9.55
CA HIS A 126 0.95 19.04 -10.36
C HIS A 126 -0.32 19.88 -10.52
N MET A 127 -0.21 21.18 -10.29
CA MET A 127 -1.32 22.11 -10.40
C MET A 127 -0.94 23.34 -11.20
N ASP A 128 -1.87 23.81 -12.01
CA ASP A 128 -1.76 25.02 -12.81
C ASP A 128 -2.67 26.10 -12.22
N LEU A 129 -2.15 27.32 -12.04
CA LEU A 129 -2.93 28.49 -11.61
C LEU A 129 -3.47 29.24 -12.80
N ASN A 130 -4.56 29.96 -12.56
CA ASN A 130 -5.15 30.87 -13.54
C ASN A 130 -4.17 31.98 -14.03
N ASN A 131 -3.10 32.24 -13.28
CA ASN A 131 -2.10 33.25 -13.65
C ASN A 131 -0.95 32.69 -14.52
N GLY A 132 -1.10 31.48 -15.09
CA GLY A 132 -0.09 30.81 -15.93
C GLY A 132 1.12 30.27 -15.15
N ASN A 133 1.01 30.19 -13.82
CA ASN A 133 2.06 29.65 -12.96
C ASN A 133 1.75 28.21 -12.58
N ASN A 134 2.77 27.36 -12.58
CA ASN A 134 2.64 25.96 -12.19
C ASN A 134 3.25 25.77 -10.80
N PHE A 135 2.58 25.00 -9.96
CA PHE A 135 3.07 24.62 -8.65
C PHE A 135 2.88 23.13 -8.41
N VAL A 136 3.74 22.57 -7.58
CA VAL A 136 3.71 21.16 -7.22
C VAL A 136 3.36 21.05 -5.75
N MET A 137 2.31 20.30 -5.45
CA MET A 137 1.97 19.93 -4.08
C MET A 137 2.47 18.53 -3.80
N THR A 138 3.25 18.38 -2.75
CA THR A 138 3.70 17.08 -2.27
C THR A 138 3.13 16.83 -0.88
N SER A 139 2.71 15.58 -0.65
CA SER A 139 2.26 15.11 0.66
C SER A 139 2.81 13.71 0.87
N GLY A 140 3.43 13.46 2.03
CA GLY A 140 4.02 12.18 2.36
C GLY A 140 3.78 11.85 3.82
N GLY A 141 3.40 10.61 4.12
CA GLY A 141 3.16 10.21 5.50
C GLY A 141 2.72 8.76 5.67
N ILE A 142 2.64 8.38 6.95
CA ILE A 142 1.97 7.15 7.36
C ILE A 142 0.47 7.38 7.22
N GLY A 143 -0.20 6.53 6.46
CA GLY A 143 -1.64 6.60 6.30
C GLY A 143 -2.39 5.78 7.34
N ASP A 144 -3.60 5.39 6.99
CA ASP A 144 -4.52 4.70 7.89
C ASP A 144 -4.04 3.31 8.33
N ILE A 145 -3.86 3.16 9.64
CA ILE A 145 -3.64 1.85 10.26
C ILE A 145 -4.98 1.12 10.34
N THR A 146 -5.10 0.01 9.62
CA THR A 146 -6.32 -0.79 9.60
C THR A 146 -6.13 -2.07 10.41
N LEU A 147 -6.98 -2.27 11.42
CA LEU A 147 -7.05 -3.51 12.20
C LEU A 147 -8.35 -4.24 11.86
N LEU A 148 -8.26 -5.52 11.51
CA LEU A 148 -9.39 -6.34 11.10
C LEU A 148 -9.38 -7.65 11.88
N GLY A 149 -10.50 -7.96 12.52
CA GLY A 149 -10.79 -9.29 13.04
C GLY A 149 -11.77 -9.98 12.10
N LYS A 150 -11.44 -11.19 11.66
CA LYS A 150 -12.35 -12.02 10.87
C LYS A 150 -12.79 -13.22 11.70
N TYR A 151 -14.11 -13.41 11.76
CA TYR A 151 -14.76 -14.57 12.35
C TYR A 151 -15.58 -15.31 11.29
N ARG A 152 -15.56 -16.65 11.30
CA ARG A 152 -16.42 -17.50 10.46
C ARG A 152 -17.56 -18.07 11.29
#